data_AF-A0A9D8EF35-F1
#
_entry.id   AF-A0A9D8EF35-F1
#
_cell.length_a   1.000
_cell.length_b   1.000
_cell.length_c   1.000
_cell.angle_alpha   90.00
_cell.angle_beta   90.00
_cell.angle_gamma   90.00
#
_symmetry.space_group_name_H-M   'P 1'
#
loop_
_entity.id
_entity.type
_entity.pdbx_description
1 polymer ?
#
loop_
_entity_poly.entity_id
_entity_poly.type
_entity_poly.pdbx_seq_one_letter_code
_entity_poly.pdbx_strand_id
1 'polypeptide(L)'
;MQLIPEICNNCPLKERCVSPNTKDFRFITKYDSDTYEKAYLWYKSPHGKILQKFRKTILEGIMGQTKEYHGMDKAKFRGLKKVQIQFFLTATAINLKRMVKILQAESNKVSITRIKANLFEFMVFLFRKTAIEF
;
A
#
# COMPACT_ATOMS: atom_id res chain seq x y z
N MET A 1 -8.49 26.60 -17.93
CA MET A 1 -8.23 26.31 -19.35
C MET A 1 -9.53 26.53 -20.10
N GLN A 2 -9.65 27.65 -20.83
CA GLN A 2 -10.85 27.96 -21.62
C GLN A 2 -10.90 26.99 -22.80
N LEU A 3 -11.97 26.20 -22.88
CA LEU A 3 -12.29 25.42 -24.08
C LEU A 3 -12.70 26.44 -25.15
N ILE A 4 -11.93 26.55 -26.22
CA ILE A 4 -12.25 27.43 -27.35
C ILE A 4 -13.29 26.69 -28.22
N PRO A 5 -14.56 27.15 -28.26
CA PRO A 5 -15.63 26.43 -28.96
C PRO A 5 -15.36 26.21 -30.45
N GLU A 6 -14.61 27.12 -31.06
CA GLU A 6 -14.22 27.10 -32.47
C GLU A 6 -13.43 25.83 -32.83
N ILE A 7 -12.57 25.36 -31.93
CA ILE A 7 -11.75 24.15 -32.12
C ILE A 7 -12.63 22.89 -32.07
N CYS A 8 -13.63 22.87 -31.18
CA CYS A 8 -14.52 21.72 -31.03
C CYS A 8 -15.48 21.59 -32.22
N ASN A 9 -15.95 22.71 -32.78
CA ASN A 9 -16.85 22.72 -33.92
C ASN A 9 -16.23 22.15 -35.21
N ASN A 10 -14.93 22.38 -35.42
CA ASN A 10 -14.20 21.87 -36.59
C ASN A 10 -13.49 20.53 -36.33
N CYS A 11 -13.77 19.87 -35.20
CA CYS A 11 -13.08 18.64 -34.84
C CYS A 11 -13.65 17.43 -35.62
N PRO A 12 -12.82 16.64 -36.33
CA PRO A 12 -13.28 15.45 -37.07
C PRO A 12 -13.81 14.33 -36.17
N LEU A 13 -13.62 14.44 -34.84
CA LEU A 13 -14.11 13.48 -33.86
C LEU A 13 -15.43 13.95 -33.17
N LYS A 14 -16.04 15.06 -33.62
CA LYS A 14 -17.23 15.65 -32.97
C LYS A 14 -18.37 14.64 -32.81
N GLU A 15 -18.67 13.85 -33.84
CA GLU A 15 -19.74 12.84 -33.81
C GLU A 15 -19.51 11.71 -32.79
N ARG A 16 -18.26 11.41 -32.45
CA ARG A 16 -17.92 10.42 -31.40
C ARG A 16 -17.89 11.05 -30.01
N CYS A 17 -17.53 12.33 -29.92
CA CYS A 17 -17.38 13.05 -28.65
C CYS A 17 -18.70 13.63 -28.13
N VAL A 18 -19.63 14.02 -29.00
CA VAL A 18 -20.90 14.66 -28.63
C VAL A 18 -22.06 13.79 -29.11
N SER A 19 -22.96 13.41 -28.21
CA SER A 19 -24.18 12.69 -28.59
C SER A 19 -25.11 13.64 -29.37
N PRO A 20 -25.82 13.17 -30.41
CA PRO A 20 -26.71 13.99 -31.23
C PRO A 20 -27.74 14.80 -30.44
N ASN A 21 -28.12 14.33 -29.24
CA ASN A 21 -29.15 14.92 -28.39
C ASN A 21 -28.59 15.80 -27.25
N THR A 22 -27.29 16.11 -27.25
CA THR A 22 -26.64 16.91 -26.20
C THR A 22 -26.21 18.26 -26.76
N LYS A 23 -26.15 19.31 -25.91
CA LYS A 23 -25.59 20.62 -26.28
C LYS A 23 -24.22 20.43 -26.97
N ASP A 24 -23.89 21.30 -27.92
CA ASP A 24 -22.73 21.23 -28.85
C ASP A 24 -21.36 20.91 -28.21
N PHE A 25 -21.24 20.97 -26.89
CA PHE A 25 -20.03 20.66 -26.14
C PHE A 25 -20.35 20.07 -24.77
N ARG A 26 -19.48 19.18 -24.29
CA ARG A 26 -19.50 18.72 -22.89
C ARG A 26 -18.77 19.73 -22.02
N PHE A 27 -19.40 20.17 -20.93
CA PHE A 27 -18.72 20.94 -19.91
C PHE A 27 -17.85 20.01 -19.06
N ILE A 28 -16.54 20.25 -19.06
CA ILE A 28 -15.62 19.64 -18.11
C ILE A 28 -15.25 20.70 -17.09
N THR A 29 -15.86 20.64 -15.91
CA THR A 29 -15.46 21.48 -14.77
C THR A 29 -14.16 20.92 -14.21
N LYS A 30 -13.04 21.57 -14.54
CA LYS A 30 -11.80 21.37 -13.78
C LYS A 30 -11.93 22.16 -12.48
N TYR A 31 -11.86 21.48 -11.34
CA TYR A 31 -11.79 22.13 -10.03
C TYR A 31 -10.41 22.78 -9.88
N ASP A 32 -10.25 23.97 -10.47
CA ASP A 32 -9.01 24.76 -10.46
C ASP A 32 -9.00 25.66 -9.22
N SER A 33 -9.01 25.01 -8.04
CA SER A 33 -8.80 25.70 -6.77
C SER A 33 -7.31 25.77 -6.44
N ASP A 34 -6.86 26.82 -5.77
CA ASP A 34 -5.52 26.93 -5.20
C ASP A 34 -5.11 25.69 -4.39
N THR A 35 -6.07 25.02 -3.76
CA THR A 35 -5.82 23.81 -2.96
C THR A 35 -5.39 22.63 -3.84
N TYR A 36 -5.93 22.52 -5.05
CA TYR A 36 -5.54 21.49 -6.02
C TYR A 36 -4.10 21.69 -6.49
N GLU A 37 -3.72 22.93 -6.83
CA GLU A 37 -2.37 23.24 -7.25
C GLU A 37 -1.36 22.99 -6.12
N LYS A 38 -1.66 23.44 -4.90
CA LYS A 38 -0.84 23.17 -3.71
C LYS A 38 -0.67 21.66 -3.48
N ALA A 39 -1.75 20.89 -3.56
CA ALA A 39 -1.69 19.43 -3.43
C ALA A 39 -0.86 18.78 -4.55
N TYR A 40 -0.98 19.27 -5.79
CA TYR A 40 -0.21 18.78 -6.92
C TYR A 40 1.29 19.05 -6.79
N LEU A 41 1.66 20.26 -6.37
CA LEU A 41 3.05 20.64 -6.11
C LEU A 41 3.62 19.81 -4.96
N TRP A 42 2.87 19.64 -3.86
CA TRP A 42 3.27 18.77 -2.75
C TRP A 42 3.46 17.32 -3.21
N TYR A 43 2.53 16.80 -4.01
CA TYR A 43 2.60 15.44 -4.55
C TYR A 43 3.85 15.22 -5.41
N LYS A 44 4.25 16.24 -6.20
CA LYS A 44 5.46 16.21 -7.04
C LYS A 44 6.75 16.46 -6.29
N SER A 45 6.69 16.99 -5.06
CA SER A 45 7.88 17.24 -4.24
C SER A 45 8.68 15.94 -4.00
N PRO A 46 10.00 16.04 -3.72
CA PRO A 46 10.81 14.87 -3.37
C PRO A 46 10.22 14.07 -2.19
N HIS A 47 9.72 14.76 -1.18
CA HIS A 47 9.07 14.14 -0.02
C HIS A 47 7.77 13.43 -0.41
N GLY A 48 6.91 14.08 -1.21
CA GLY A 48 5.68 13.49 -1.73
C GLY A 48 5.93 12.20 -2.51
N LYS A 49 6.96 12.17 -3.36
CA LYS A 49 7.35 10.96 -4.11
C LYS A 49 7.74 9.79 -3.20
N ILE A 50 8.45 10.07 -2.10
CA ILE A 50 8.83 9.05 -1.10
C ILE A 50 7.59 8.48 -0.41
N LEU A 51 6.69 9.35 0.06
CA LEU A 51 5.43 8.93 0.69
C LEU A 51 4.55 8.13 -0.27
N GLN A 52 4.51 8.50 -1.55
CA GLN A 52 3.78 7.75 -2.57
C GLN A 52 4.34 6.34 -2.76
N LYS A 53 5.67 6.16 -2.69
CA LYS A 53 6.28 4.83 -2.72
C LYS A 53 5.83 3.99 -1.51
N PHE A 54 5.87 4.56 -0.31
CA PHE A 54 5.39 3.88 0.90
C PHE A 54 3.90 3.53 0.84
N ARG A 55 3.07 4.43 0.30
CA ARG A 55 1.64 4.17 0.12
C ARG A 55 1.41 2.96 -0.77
N LYS A 56 2.04 2.92 -1.95
CA LYS A 56 1.89 1.82 -2.92
C LYS A 56 2.33 0.47 -2.36
N THR A 57 3.41 0.45 -1.58
CA THR A 57 3.97 -0.82 -1.08
C THR A 57 3.31 -1.27 0.23
N ILE A 58 3.11 -0.36 1.18
CA ILE A 58 2.69 -0.70 2.55
C ILE A 58 1.19 -0.47 2.73
N LEU A 59 0.71 0.75 2.46
CA LEU A 59 -0.68 1.12 2.77
C LEU A 59 -1.68 0.37 1.88
N GLU A 60 -1.44 0.31 0.57
CA GLU A 60 -2.32 -0.40 -0.36
C GLU A 60 -2.35 -1.91 -0.06
N GLY A 61 -1.21 -2.48 0.33
CA GLY A 61 -1.13 -3.88 0.78
C GLY A 61 -1.92 -4.14 2.06
N ILE A 62 -1.82 -3.27 3.07
CA ILE A 62 -2.60 -3.38 4.31
C ILE A 62 -4.09 -3.20 4.03
N MET A 63 -4.46 -2.23 3.19
CA MET A 63 -5.87 -2.00 2.82
C MET A 63 -6.46 -3.16 2.01
N GLY A 64 -5.67 -3.81 1.18
CA GLY A 64 -6.09 -5.06 0.51
C GLY A 64 -6.36 -6.16 1.53
N GLN A 65 -5.45 -6.37 2.48
CA GLN A 65 -5.61 -7.39 3.52
C GLN A 65 -6.78 -7.12 4.46
N THR A 66 -7.03 -5.87 4.83
CA THR A 66 -8.18 -5.51 5.68
C THR A 66 -9.50 -5.84 4.98
N LYS A 67 -9.61 -5.54 3.68
CA LYS A 67 -10.81 -5.84 2.90
C LYS A 67 -11.02 -7.35 2.74
N GLU A 68 -9.99 -8.05 2.28
CA GLU A 68 -10.07 -9.47 1.93
C GLU A 68 -10.28 -10.37 3.16
N TYR A 69 -9.46 -10.18 4.20
CA TYR A 69 -9.40 -11.12 5.33
C TYR A 69 -10.12 -10.63 6.59
N HIS A 70 -10.44 -9.34 6.67
CA HIS A 70 -11.03 -8.73 7.86
C HIS A 70 -12.38 -8.05 7.59
N GLY A 71 -13.01 -8.32 6.45
CA GLY A 71 -14.37 -7.89 6.14
C GLY A 71 -14.55 -6.37 6.11
N MET A 72 -13.47 -5.63 5.83
CA MET A 72 -13.47 -4.16 5.82
C MET A 72 -13.86 -3.56 4.47
N ASP A 73 -14.32 -4.39 3.53
CA ASP A 73 -14.90 -3.94 2.26
C ASP A 73 -16.24 -3.24 2.45
N LYS A 74 -16.96 -3.55 3.54
CA LYS A 74 -18.21 -2.92 3.93
C LYS A 74 -18.21 -2.49 5.40
N ALA A 75 -18.87 -1.37 5.66
CA ALA A 75 -19.20 -0.98 7.03
C ALA A 75 -20.25 -1.95 7.58
N LYS A 76 -19.90 -2.69 8.64
CA LYS A 76 -20.81 -3.65 9.29
C LYS A 76 -21.91 -2.95 10.09
N PHE A 77 -21.61 -1.74 10.59
CA PHE A 77 -22.51 -0.95 11.41
C PHE A 77 -22.81 0.40 10.75
N ARG A 78 -23.97 0.97 11.08
CA ARG A 78 -24.34 2.33 10.68
C ARG A 78 -23.87 3.36 11.71
N GLY A 79 -23.45 4.52 11.22
CA GLY A 79 -23.01 5.66 12.03
C GLY A 79 -21.51 5.68 12.30
N LEU A 80 -20.93 6.88 12.28
CA LEU A 80 -19.47 7.10 12.31
C LEU A 80 -18.79 6.42 13.51
N LYS A 81 -19.34 6.59 14.72
CA LYS A 81 -18.76 6.03 15.96
C LYS A 81 -18.63 4.51 15.90
N LYS A 82 -19.64 3.81 15.38
CA LYS A 82 -19.64 2.33 15.30
C LYS A 82 -18.67 1.82 14.23
N VAL A 83 -18.58 2.52 13.10
CA VAL A 83 -17.60 2.20 12.04
C VAL A 83 -16.17 2.43 12.52
N GLN A 84 -15.93 3.48 13.30
CA GLN A 84 -14.62 3.72 13.92
C GLN A 84 -14.21 2.55 14.83
N ILE A 85 -15.12 2.04 15.66
CA ILE A 85 -14.85 0.86 16.50
C ILE A 85 -14.49 -0.36 15.63
N GLN A 86 -15.24 -0.62 14.55
CA GLN A 86 -14.91 -1.69 13.61
C GLN A 86 -13.48 -1.53 13.06
N PHE A 87 -13.12 -0.31 12.64
CA PHE A 87 -11.80 -0.03 12.07
C PHE A 87 -10.68 -0.23 13.11
N PHE A 88 -10.87 0.25 14.34
CA PHE A 88 -9.88 0.10 15.41
C PHE A 88 -9.67 -1.37 15.79
N LEU A 89 -10.75 -2.14 15.93
CA LEU A 89 -10.64 -3.57 16.23
C LEU A 89 -9.90 -4.33 15.12
N THR A 90 -10.21 -4.04 13.85
CA THR A 90 -9.50 -4.63 12.71
C THR A 90 -8.03 -4.24 12.69
N ALA A 91 -7.70 -2.97 12.90
CA ALA A 91 -6.32 -2.49 12.95
C ALA A 91 -5.54 -3.17 14.09
N THR A 92 -6.13 -3.29 15.27
CA THR A 92 -5.54 -4.02 16.41
C THR A 92 -5.26 -5.47 16.05
N ALA A 93 -6.22 -6.18 15.46
CA ALA A 93 -6.02 -7.57 15.05
C ALA A 93 -4.87 -7.74 14.05
N ILE A 94 -4.74 -6.84 13.07
CA ILE A 94 -3.65 -6.87 12.09
C ILE A 94 -2.30 -6.57 12.75
N ASN A 95 -2.25 -5.58 13.65
CA ASN A 95 -1.04 -5.25 14.40
C ASN A 95 -0.58 -6.43 15.26
N LEU A 96 -1.50 -7.10 15.94
CA LEU A 96 -1.20 -8.32 16.71
C LEU A 96 -0.65 -9.44 15.80
N LYS A 97 -1.30 -9.70 14.66
CA LYS A 97 -0.79 -10.67 13.66
C LYS A 97 0.64 -10.33 13.20
N ARG A 98 0.93 -9.03 13.01
CA ARG A 98 2.27 -8.56 12.62
C ARG A 98 3.29 -8.78 13.73
N MET A 99 2.95 -8.45 14.98
CA MET A 99 3.83 -8.68 16.14
C MET A 99 4.18 -10.16 16.29
N VAL A 100 3.19 -11.05 16.21
CA VAL A 100 3.43 -12.51 16.29
C VAL A 100 4.39 -12.98 15.19
N LYS A 101 4.22 -12.51 13.95
CA LYS A 101 5.13 -12.86 12.85
C LYS A 101 6.57 -12.38 13.09
N ILE A 102 6.74 -11.18 13.68
CA ILE A 102 8.07 -10.64 14.00
C ILE A 102 8.72 -11.51 15.09
N LEU A 103 8.00 -11.81 16.17
CA LEU A 103 8.51 -12.64 17.26
C LEU A 103 8.87 -14.06 16.78
N GLN A 104 8.07 -14.66 15.90
CA GLN A 104 8.39 -15.95 15.29
C GLN A 104 9.63 -15.90 14.39
N ALA A 105 9.80 -14.82 13.62
CA ALA A 105 11.01 -14.65 12.82
C ALA A 105 12.26 -14.50 13.69
N GLU A 106 12.15 -13.80 14.83
CA GLU A 106 13.22 -13.66 15.80
C GLU A 106 13.56 -14.99 16.49
N SER A 107 12.55 -15.75 16.94
CA SER A 107 12.77 -17.08 17.53
C SER A 107 13.45 -18.04 16.55
N ASN A 108 13.03 -18.01 15.28
CA ASN A 108 13.62 -18.85 14.24
C ASN A 108 15.08 -18.49 13.95
N LYS A 109 15.41 -17.19 13.94
CA LYS A 109 16.81 -16.74 13.79
C LYS A 109 17.68 -17.28 14.92
N VAL A 110 17.22 -17.17 16.17
CA VAL A 110 17.95 -17.68 17.34
C VAL A 110 18.17 -19.19 17.23
N SER A 111 17.13 -19.95 16.85
CA SER A 111 17.25 -21.41 16.65
C SER A 111 18.27 -21.76 15.56
N ILE A 112 18.25 -21.08 14.42
CA ILE A 112 19.20 -21.30 13.31
C ILE A 112 20.63 -20.96 13.76
N THR A 113 20.84 -19.85 14.45
CA THR A 113 22.16 -19.47 14.98
C THR A 113 22.69 -20.52 15.94
N ARG A 114 21.83 -21.07 16.80
CA ARG A 114 22.20 -22.11 17.76
C ARG A 114 22.55 -23.44 17.08
N ILE A 115 21.78 -23.85 16.07
CA ILE A 115 22.09 -25.06 15.27
C ILE A 115 23.44 -24.88 14.55
N LYS A 116 23.70 -23.71 13.96
CA LYS A 116 24.99 -23.40 13.32
C LYS A 116 26.16 -23.45 14.31
N ALA A 117 25.99 -22.89 15.51
CA ALA A 117 27.01 -22.94 16.56
C ALA A 117 27.27 -24.38 17.01
N ASN A 118 26.22 -25.17 17.24
CA ASN A 118 26.36 -26.58 17.60
C ASN A 118 27.04 -27.41 16.50
N LEU A 119 26.71 -27.14 15.22
CA LEU A 119 27.36 -27.79 14.09
C LEU A 119 28.84 -27.39 13.99
N PHE A 120 29.17 -26.12 14.23
CA PHE A 120 30.55 -25.65 14.24
C PHE A 120 31.36 -26.30 15.36
N GLU A 121 30.82 -26.32 16.59
CA GLU A 121 31.42 -27.03 17.72
C GLU A 121 31.61 -28.53 17.44
N PHE A 122 30.62 -29.17 16.82
CA PHE A 122 30.71 -30.56 16.42
C PHE A 122 31.79 -30.81 15.35
N MET A 123 31.90 -29.92 14.36
CA MET A 123 32.96 -29.99 13.35
C MET A 123 34.34 -29.82 13.99
N VAL A 124 34.52 -28.83 14.86
CA VAL A 124 35.77 -28.62 15.63
C VAL A 124 36.10 -29.85 16.48
N PHE A 125 35.09 -30.45 17.13
CA PHE A 125 35.25 -31.69 17.89
C PHE A 125 35.73 -32.85 17.01
N LEU A 126 35.14 -33.04 15.83
CA LEU A 126 35.58 -34.07 14.88
C LEU A 126 37.03 -33.84 14.44
N PHE A 127 37.39 -32.60 14.07
CA PHE A 127 38.76 -32.25 13.66
C PHE A 127 39.79 -32.45 14.79
N ARG A 128 39.45 -32.10 16.03
CA ARG A 128 40.32 -32.34 17.20
C ARG A 128 40.50 -33.83 17.46
N LYS A 129 39.44 -34.62 17.31
CA LYS A 129 39.50 -36.07 17.53
C LYS A 129 40.37 -36.77 16.48
N THR A 130 40.29 -36.36 15.21
CA THR A 130 41.15 -36.90 14.13
C THR A 130 42.61 -36.48 14.24
N ALA A 131 42.92 -35.37 14.91
CA ALA A 131 44.28 -34.87 15.10
C ALA A 131 45.03 -35.51 16.29
N ILE A 132 44.34 -36.27 17.15
CA ILE A 132 44.90 -36.94 18.34
C ILE A 132 45.22 -38.43 18.05
N GLU A 133 44.71 -38.98 16.95
CA GLU A 133 44.91 -40.39 16.54
C GLU A 133 46.06 -40.58 15.52
N PHE A 134 46.98 -39.61 15.40
CA PHE A 134 48.23 -39.70 14.62
C PHE A 134 49.47 -39.47 15.48
#